data_AF-A0A553PRH7-F1
#
_entry.id   AF-A0A553PRH7-F1
#
_cell.length_a   1.000
_cell.length_b   1.000
_cell.length_c   1.000
_cell.angle_alpha   90.00
_cell.angle_beta   90.00
_cell.angle_gamma   90.00
#
_symmetry.space_group_name_H-M   'P 1'
#
loop_
_entity.id
_entity.type
_entity.pdbx_description
1 polymer ?
#
loop_
_entity_poly.entity_id
_entity_poly.type
_entity_poly.pdbx_seq_one_letter_code
_entity_poly.pdbx_strand_id
1 'polypeptide(L)'
;MFEWEPLLILRKSLKTNLSTKDIHDPSLSSALRSVSENMHDATLIQSQRISRLNRQCQIHQPRIPRVKFQPRFHRFLLEPQTGLAYCHVPKVASSFWYSIFSAIVPGVPKDFSSARLHSTMLSLSTRVDDLPQNASKMIFVRHPLKRLVSAYAEKIIKKREKHFLLPIEAFLQKQGLNISDLNFQLFVKFVVYEIRGDIISFGTHHWVPYARLCQICHTR
;
A
#
# COMPACT_ATOMS: atom_id res chain seq x y z
N MET A 1 -19.69 -1.60 9.65
CA MET A 1 -19.32 -3.02 9.49
C MET A 1 -18.93 -3.18 8.02
N PHE A 2 -17.63 -3.26 7.72
CA PHE A 2 -17.13 -3.49 6.37
C PHE A 2 -16.29 -4.76 6.47
N GLU A 3 -16.77 -5.84 5.89
CA GLU A 3 -16.01 -7.07 5.74
C GLU A 3 -14.80 -6.80 4.83
N TRP A 4 -13.63 -7.06 5.37
CA TRP A 4 -12.38 -7.08 4.64
C TRP A 4 -11.91 -8.53 4.67
N GLU A 5 -11.85 -9.19 3.51
CA GLU A 5 -11.05 -10.39 3.33
C GLU A 5 -9.71 -10.02 2.68
N PRO A 6 -8.61 -9.91 3.45
CA PRO A 6 -7.28 -9.84 2.88
C PRO A 6 -6.75 -11.26 2.65
N LEU A 7 -6.72 -11.72 1.40
CA LEU A 7 -6.00 -12.95 1.03
C LEU A 7 -4.60 -12.60 0.50
N LEU A 8 -3.58 -12.97 1.27
CA LEU A 8 -2.19 -13.10 0.85
C LEU A 8 -1.96 -14.48 0.23
N ILE A 9 -1.21 -14.53 -0.86
CA ILE A 9 -0.61 -15.78 -1.34
C ILE A 9 0.91 -15.62 -1.28
N LEU A 10 1.53 -16.37 -0.38
CA LEU A 10 2.97 -16.64 -0.40
C LEU A 10 3.21 -17.77 -1.42
N ARG A 11 3.96 -17.50 -2.48
CA ARG A 11 4.55 -18.56 -3.30
C ARG A 11 5.79 -19.10 -2.57
N LYS A 12 5.59 -20.05 -1.67
CA LYS A 12 6.56 -21.12 -1.41
C LYS A 12 5.76 -22.39 -1.21
N SER A 13 6.11 -23.42 -1.99
CA SER A 13 5.63 -24.79 -1.80
C SER A 13 5.86 -25.17 -0.34
N LEU A 14 4.82 -25.11 0.49
CA LEU A 14 4.83 -25.80 1.78
C LEU A 14 4.84 -27.28 1.42
N LYS A 15 6.02 -27.91 1.51
CA LYS A 15 6.10 -29.37 1.56
C LYS A 15 5.48 -29.78 2.90
N THR A 16 4.17 -29.99 2.89
CA THR A 16 3.48 -30.66 4.00
C THR A 16 3.83 -32.14 3.91
N ASN A 17 4.73 -32.60 4.77
CA ASN A 17 4.88 -34.03 5.04
C ASN A 17 3.65 -34.47 5.85
N LEU A 18 2.52 -34.68 5.17
CA LEU A 18 1.35 -35.32 5.75
C LEU A 18 1.60 -36.83 5.75
N SER A 19 1.58 -37.41 6.96
CA SER A 19 1.64 -38.85 7.18
C SER A 19 0.38 -39.50 6.61
N THR A 20 0.51 -40.69 6.03
CA THR A 20 -0.58 -41.46 5.40
C THR A 20 -1.71 -41.88 6.35
N LYS A 21 -1.65 -41.49 7.64
CA LYS A 21 -2.69 -41.78 8.65
C LYS A 21 -3.80 -40.73 8.73
N ASP A 22 -3.63 -39.54 8.15
CA ASP A 22 -4.59 -38.43 8.26
C ASP A 22 -5.69 -38.43 7.16
N ILE A 23 -5.74 -39.49 6.32
CA ILE A 23 -6.55 -39.54 5.08
C ILE A 23 -8.02 -39.95 5.33
N HIS A 24 -8.41 -40.33 6.55
CA HIS A 24 -9.76 -40.85 6.83
C HIS A 24 -10.72 -39.92 7.58
N ASP A 25 -10.37 -38.65 7.84
CA ASP A 25 -11.32 -37.67 8.41
C ASP A 25 -12.09 -36.92 7.30
N PRO A 26 -13.41 -37.14 7.14
CA PRO A 26 -14.22 -36.49 6.10
C PRO A 26 -14.25 -34.95 6.24
N SER A 27 -14.19 -34.45 7.48
CA SER A 27 -14.24 -33.01 7.77
C SER A 27 -12.96 -32.32 7.32
N LEU A 28 -11.80 -32.92 7.57
CA LEU A 28 -10.50 -32.45 7.12
C LEU A 28 -10.40 -32.49 5.59
N SER A 29 -10.96 -33.51 4.95
CA SER A 29 -10.99 -33.61 3.48
C SER A 29 -11.82 -32.48 2.84
N SER A 30 -12.94 -32.11 3.45
CA SER A 30 -13.81 -31.03 2.98
C SER A 30 -13.17 -29.65 3.17
N ALA A 31 -12.47 -29.45 4.29
CA ALA A 31 -11.71 -28.23 4.57
C ALA A 31 -10.50 -28.09 3.64
N LEU A 32 -9.80 -29.18 3.34
CA LEU A 32 -8.69 -29.16 2.37
C LEU A 32 -9.18 -28.90 0.94
N ARG A 33 -10.35 -29.43 0.56
CA ARG A 33 -10.98 -29.13 -0.73
C ARG A 33 -11.41 -27.67 -0.81
N SER A 34 -12.05 -27.12 0.22
CA SER A 34 -12.45 -25.70 0.22
C SER A 34 -11.25 -24.76 0.23
N VAL A 35 -10.19 -25.08 0.98
CA VAL A 35 -8.92 -24.34 0.94
C VAL A 35 -8.28 -24.42 -0.45
N SER A 36 -8.30 -25.60 -1.08
CA SER A 36 -7.80 -25.79 -2.44
C SER A 36 -8.61 -24.97 -3.45
N GLU A 37 -9.93 -25.05 -3.45
CA GLU A 37 -10.83 -24.30 -4.33
C GLU A 37 -10.63 -22.78 -4.15
N ASN A 38 -10.63 -22.29 -2.91
CA ASN A 38 -10.34 -20.89 -2.60
C ASN A 38 -8.96 -20.45 -3.10
N MET A 39 -7.95 -21.33 -3.03
CA MET A 39 -6.60 -21.06 -3.52
C MET A 39 -6.54 -21.02 -5.06
N HIS A 40 -7.31 -21.86 -5.75
CA HIS A 40 -7.42 -21.84 -7.21
C HIS A 40 -8.09 -20.54 -7.67
N ASP A 41 -9.20 -20.16 -7.05
CA ASP A 41 -9.92 -18.92 -7.35
C ASP A 41 -9.07 -17.67 -7.08
N ALA A 42 -8.37 -17.65 -5.94
CA ALA A 42 -7.48 -16.56 -5.61
C ALA A 42 -6.30 -16.45 -6.60
N THR A 43 -5.78 -17.57 -7.08
CA THR A 43 -4.73 -17.60 -8.10
C THR A 43 -5.22 -17.06 -9.45
N LEU A 44 -6.44 -17.45 -9.84
CA LEU A 44 -7.08 -16.95 -11.07
C LEU A 44 -7.32 -15.44 -10.99
N ILE A 45 -7.93 -14.97 -9.90
CA ILE A 45 -8.19 -13.54 -9.66
C ILE A 45 -6.87 -12.76 -9.67
N GLN A 46 -5.83 -13.26 -9.03
CA GLN A 46 -4.53 -12.60 -9.00
C GLN A 46 -3.90 -12.53 -10.40
N SER A 47 -4.01 -13.59 -11.19
CA SER A 47 -3.51 -13.62 -12.58
C SER A 47 -4.25 -12.60 -13.46
N GLN A 48 -5.56 -12.47 -13.29
CA GLN A 48 -6.36 -11.44 -13.98
C GLN A 48 -5.95 -10.01 -13.54
N ARG A 49 -5.73 -9.80 -12.23
CA ARG A 49 -5.26 -8.50 -11.69
C ARG A 49 -3.91 -8.10 -12.26
N ILE A 50 -2.95 -9.03 -12.30
CA ILE A 50 -1.62 -8.80 -12.89
C ILE A 50 -1.74 -8.49 -14.38
N SER A 51 -2.53 -9.27 -15.13
CA SER A 51 -2.73 -9.04 -16.56
C SER A 51 -3.34 -7.67 -16.84
N ARG A 52 -4.35 -7.26 -16.06
CA ARG A 52 -4.94 -5.92 -16.14
C ARG A 52 -3.91 -4.84 -15.80
N LEU A 53 -3.14 -5.00 -14.72
CA LEU A 53 -2.10 -4.07 -14.31
C LEU A 53 -1.07 -3.87 -15.44
N ASN A 54 -0.58 -4.96 -16.02
CA ASN A 54 0.41 -4.93 -17.10
C ASN A 54 -0.13 -4.18 -18.33
N ARG A 55 -1.37 -4.47 -18.75
CA ARG A 55 -2.03 -3.77 -19.86
C ARG A 55 -2.15 -2.27 -19.57
N GLN A 56 -2.59 -1.89 -18.38
CA GLN A 56 -2.74 -0.48 -18.01
C GLN A 56 -1.38 0.23 -17.93
N CYS A 57 -0.34 -0.45 -17.43
CA CYS A 57 1.01 0.11 -17.41
C CYS A 57 1.56 0.31 -18.82
N GLN A 58 1.33 -0.59 -19.77
CA GLN A 58 1.73 -0.37 -21.17
C GLN A 58 1.12 0.92 -21.75
N ILE A 59 -0.15 1.19 -21.46
CA ILE A 59 -0.87 2.38 -21.96
C ILE A 59 -0.39 3.66 -21.25
N HIS A 60 -0.20 3.61 -19.94
CA HIS A 60 -0.06 4.81 -19.12
C HIS A 60 1.38 5.11 -18.69
N GLN A 61 2.32 4.16 -18.75
CA GLN A 61 3.71 4.35 -18.30
C GLN A 61 4.41 5.58 -18.89
N PRO A 62 4.25 5.95 -20.18
CA PRO A 62 4.86 7.16 -20.73
C PRO A 62 4.39 8.45 -20.05
N ARG A 63 3.18 8.45 -19.48
CA ARG A 63 2.57 9.58 -18.77
C ARG A 63 2.78 9.52 -17.26
N ILE A 64 3.40 8.46 -16.75
CA ILE A 64 3.72 8.30 -15.32
C ILE A 64 5.20 8.65 -15.17
N PRO A 65 5.53 9.91 -14.84
CA PRO A 65 6.92 10.30 -14.68
C PRO A 65 7.58 9.40 -13.63
N ARG A 66 8.80 8.96 -13.90
CA ARG A 66 9.67 8.41 -12.86
C ARG A 66 9.97 9.55 -11.91
N VAL A 67 9.17 9.67 -10.88
CA VAL A 67 9.44 10.65 -9.84
C VAL A 67 10.74 10.21 -9.18
N LYS A 68 11.76 11.06 -9.30
CA LYS A 68 12.90 11.06 -8.39
C LYS A 68 12.39 11.55 -7.03
N PHE A 69 11.52 10.77 -6.41
CA PHE A 69 11.20 10.97 -5.02
C PHE A 69 12.54 10.98 -4.30
N GLN A 70 12.84 12.09 -3.61
CA GLN A 70 14.02 12.15 -2.75
C GLN A 70 14.03 10.93 -1.82
N PRO A 71 15.20 10.48 -1.33
CA PRO A 71 15.38 9.26 -0.54
C PRO A 71 14.40 9.07 0.63
N ARG A 72 13.66 10.10 1.05
CA ARG A 72 12.54 10.02 1.99
C ARG A 72 11.30 9.26 1.50
N PHE A 73 11.30 8.60 0.34
CA PHE A 73 10.24 7.67 -0.06
C PHE A 73 10.80 6.31 -0.39
N HIS A 74 11.37 5.64 0.60
CA HIS A 74 11.63 4.22 0.46
C HIS A 74 10.29 3.47 0.32
N ARG A 75 10.23 2.44 -0.53
CA ARG A 75 8.96 2.01 -1.16
C ARG A 75 8.49 0.64 -0.74
N PHE A 76 9.41 -0.26 -0.38
CA PHE A 76 9.07 -1.64 -0.07
C PHE A 76 9.69 -2.08 1.25
N LEU A 77 8.89 -2.68 2.13
CA LEU A 77 9.45 -3.53 3.17
C LEU A 77 9.78 -4.89 2.58
N LEU A 78 11.04 -5.29 2.70
CA LEU A 78 11.50 -6.60 2.28
C LEU A 78 11.53 -7.54 3.49
N GLU A 79 10.87 -8.68 3.38
CA GLU A 79 11.10 -9.84 4.24
C GLU A 79 12.20 -10.69 3.58
N PRO A 80 13.42 -10.75 4.14
CA PRO A 80 14.59 -11.31 3.44
C PRO A 80 14.52 -12.82 3.18
N GLN A 81 13.81 -13.59 4.01
CA GLN A 81 13.83 -15.06 3.95
C GLN A 81 12.96 -15.61 2.82
N THR A 82 11.82 -14.98 2.57
CA THR A 82 10.87 -15.33 1.50
C THR A 82 11.07 -14.47 0.26
N GLY A 83 11.73 -13.31 0.37
CA GLY A 83 11.83 -12.33 -0.70
C GLY A 83 10.53 -11.57 -0.92
N LEU A 84 9.58 -11.60 0.02
CA LEU A 84 8.33 -10.85 -0.06
C LEU A 84 8.63 -9.35 0.14
N ALA A 85 8.29 -8.54 -0.86
CA ALA A 85 8.44 -7.10 -0.82
C ALA A 85 7.07 -6.41 -0.81
N TYR A 86 6.69 -5.79 0.30
CA TYR A 86 5.41 -5.09 0.45
C TYR A 86 5.54 -3.59 0.22
N CYS A 87 4.81 -3.05 -0.77
CA CYS A 87 4.72 -1.60 -0.95
C CYS A 87 3.79 -0.98 0.10
N HIS A 88 4.35 -0.17 0.99
CA HIS A 88 3.57 0.51 2.02
C HIS A 88 2.77 1.67 1.46
N VAL A 89 1.44 1.55 1.46
CA VAL A 89 0.55 2.61 0.99
C VAL A 89 -0.42 3.02 2.09
N PRO A 90 -0.46 4.29 2.52
CA PRO A 90 -1.44 4.73 3.51
C PRO A 90 -2.89 4.56 3.05
N LYS A 91 -3.78 4.27 4.01
CA LYS A 91 -5.25 4.17 3.87
C LYS A 91 -5.77 3.01 2.99
N VAL A 92 -4.93 2.01 2.76
CA VAL A 92 -5.30 0.73 2.12
C VAL A 92 -5.11 -0.46 3.09
N ALA A 93 -5.50 -0.28 4.36
CA ALA A 93 -5.21 -1.21 5.46
C ALA A 93 -3.72 -1.33 5.83
N SER A 94 -2.94 -0.27 5.61
CA SER A 94 -1.51 -0.23 5.93
C SER A 94 -1.15 -0.50 7.38
N SER A 95 -2.03 -0.19 8.34
CA SER A 95 -1.80 -0.48 9.76
C SER A 95 -1.88 -1.98 10.06
N PHE A 96 -2.78 -2.69 9.38
CA PHE A 96 -2.87 -4.15 9.48
C PHE A 96 -1.61 -4.82 8.91
N TRP A 97 -1.18 -4.40 7.71
CA TRP A 97 0.04 -4.89 7.10
C TRP A 97 1.29 -4.56 7.92
N TYR A 98 1.32 -3.39 8.57
CA TYR A 98 2.36 -3.07 9.54
C TYR A 98 2.40 -4.10 10.66
N SER A 99 1.26 -4.42 11.29
CA SER A 99 1.20 -5.40 12.38
C SER A 99 1.75 -6.76 11.95
N ILE A 100 1.40 -7.24 10.75
CA ILE A 100 1.94 -8.47 10.19
C ILE A 100 3.46 -8.38 10.04
N PHE A 101 3.97 -7.35 9.36
CA PHE A 101 5.41 -7.19 9.14
C PHE A 101 6.19 -6.98 10.44
N SER A 102 5.63 -6.30 11.43
CA SER A 102 6.23 -6.14 12.76
C SER A 102 6.32 -7.45 13.55
N ALA A 103 5.47 -8.42 13.23
CA ALA A 103 5.49 -9.74 13.85
C ALA A 103 6.50 -10.69 13.17
N ILE A 104 6.68 -10.59 11.84
CA ILE A 104 7.46 -11.57 11.07
C ILE A 104 8.83 -11.07 10.61
N VAL A 105 9.06 -9.76 10.54
CA VAL A 105 10.31 -9.18 10.02
C VAL A 105 11.16 -8.63 11.18
N PRO A 106 12.35 -9.19 11.43
CA PRO A 106 13.28 -8.65 12.42
C PRO A 106 13.63 -7.18 12.13
N GLY A 107 13.69 -6.36 13.19
CA GLY A 107 14.04 -4.93 13.07
C GLY A 107 12.86 -4.01 12.76
N VAL A 108 11.67 -4.53 12.45
CA VAL A 108 10.45 -3.70 12.39
C VAL A 108 9.93 -3.47 13.82
N PRO A 109 9.76 -2.22 14.28
CA PRO A 109 9.30 -1.93 15.62
C PRO A 109 7.92 -2.51 15.92
N LYS A 110 7.79 -3.18 17.06
CA LYS A 110 6.52 -3.76 17.53
C LYS A 110 5.56 -2.69 18.08
N ASP A 111 6.10 -1.54 18.50
CA ASP A 111 5.31 -0.48 19.11
C ASP A 111 4.37 0.21 18.12
N PHE A 112 3.08 0.07 18.39
CA PHE A 112 2.00 0.56 17.54
C PHE A 112 1.62 2.00 17.88
N SER A 113 2.49 2.96 17.59
CA SER A 113 2.07 4.37 17.55
C SER A 113 1.68 4.77 16.14
N SER A 114 0.38 4.99 15.89
CA SER A 114 -0.13 5.35 14.55
C SER A 114 0.51 6.62 13.97
N ALA A 115 1.03 7.50 14.83
CA ALA A 115 1.74 8.71 14.45
C ALA A 115 3.09 8.43 13.79
N ARG A 116 3.84 7.41 14.25
CA ARG A 116 5.17 7.07 13.73
C ARG A 116 5.16 5.94 12.72
N LEU A 117 4.06 5.18 12.61
CA LEU A 117 3.95 4.03 11.72
C LEU A 117 4.41 4.34 10.29
N HIS A 118 3.87 5.38 9.66
CA HIS A 118 4.21 5.71 8.28
C HIS A 118 5.66 6.16 8.14
N SER A 119 6.19 6.97 9.08
CA SER A 119 7.59 7.40 9.05
C SER A 119 8.57 6.26 9.32
N THR A 120 8.25 5.35 10.24
CA THR A 120 9.05 4.16 10.53
C THR A 120 9.08 3.21 9.35
N MET A 121 7.93 2.96 8.73
CA MET A 121 7.86 2.15 7.51
C MET A 121 8.68 2.77 6.38
N LEU A 122 8.63 4.09 6.27
CA LEU A 122 9.38 4.86 5.30
C LEU A 122 10.88 4.80 5.56
N SER A 123 11.34 4.74 6.81
CA SER A 123 12.76 4.63 7.14
C SER A 123 13.31 3.23 6.94
N LEU A 124 12.47 2.20 7.12
CA LEU A 124 12.86 0.80 6.96
C LEU A 124 12.71 0.27 5.54
N SER A 125 12.00 0.99 4.68
CA SER A 125 11.78 0.50 3.34
C SER A 125 13.03 0.65 2.47
N THR A 126 13.03 -0.08 1.37
CA THR A 126 14.06 -0.09 0.35
C THR A 126 13.48 0.43 -0.96
N ARG A 127 14.30 1.03 -1.83
CA ARG A 127 13.81 1.43 -3.16
C ARG A 127 13.56 0.17 -3.98
N VAL A 128 12.64 0.28 -4.91
CA VAL A 128 12.31 -0.85 -5.76
C VAL A 128 13.47 -1.30 -6.66
N ASP A 129 14.35 -0.38 -7.04
CA ASP A 129 15.57 -0.65 -7.82
C ASP A 129 16.59 -1.48 -7.01
N ASP A 130 16.53 -1.41 -5.68
CA ASP A 130 17.46 -2.07 -4.77
C ASP A 130 16.91 -3.42 -4.26
N LEU A 131 15.70 -3.80 -4.67
CA LEU A 131 15.13 -5.10 -4.31
C LEU A 131 15.81 -6.24 -5.08
N PRO A 132 15.93 -7.44 -4.48
CA PRO A 132 16.35 -8.62 -5.22
C PRO A 132 15.49 -8.83 -6.47
N GLN A 133 16.12 -9.24 -7.59
CA GLN A 133 15.40 -9.46 -8.85
C GLN A 133 14.26 -10.49 -8.71
N ASN A 134 14.46 -11.52 -7.89
CA ASN A 134 13.48 -12.56 -7.58
C ASN A 134 12.49 -12.18 -6.47
N ALA A 135 12.51 -10.95 -5.96
CA ALA A 135 11.60 -10.51 -4.92
C ALA A 135 10.14 -10.54 -5.41
N SER A 136 9.27 -11.16 -4.62
CA SER A 136 7.82 -11.19 -4.84
C SER A 136 7.20 -9.89 -4.33
N LYS A 137 6.88 -8.99 -5.25
CA LYS A 137 6.37 -7.65 -4.94
C LYS A 137 4.86 -7.67 -4.74
N MET A 138 4.39 -6.99 -3.71
CA MET A 138 2.99 -6.94 -3.33
C MET A 138 2.53 -5.52 -3.00
N ILE A 139 1.30 -5.21 -3.37
CA ILE A 139 0.65 -3.93 -3.07
C ILE A 139 -0.84 -4.17 -2.77
N PHE A 140 -1.37 -3.43 -1.80
CA PHE A 140 -2.80 -3.30 -1.59
C PHE A 140 -3.29 -1.98 -2.17
N VAL A 141 -4.46 -2.01 -2.81
CA VAL A 141 -5.06 -0.83 -3.42
C VAL A 141 -6.48 -0.65 -2.90
N ARG A 142 -6.94 0.60 -2.95
CA ARG A 142 -8.32 0.99 -2.67
C ARG A 142 -8.76 1.93 -3.78
N HIS A 143 -10.07 2.08 -3.96
CA HIS A 143 -10.57 3.10 -4.86
C HIS A 143 -9.93 4.47 -4.54
N PRO A 144 -9.29 5.17 -5.51
CA PRO A 144 -8.50 6.37 -5.24
C PRO A 144 -9.27 7.44 -4.44
N LEU A 145 -10.53 7.71 -4.80
CA LEU A 145 -11.36 8.69 -4.06
C LEU A 145 -11.65 8.25 -2.62
N LYS A 146 -11.86 6.94 -2.37
CA LYS A 146 -12.07 6.43 -1.00
C LYS A 146 -10.79 6.56 -0.15
N ARG A 147 -9.62 6.42 -0.77
CA ARG A 147 -8.32 6.69 -0.12
C ARG A 147 -8.17 8.17 0.21
N LEU A 148 -8.51 9.08 -0.70
CA LEU A 148 -8.49 10.53 -0.43
C LEU A 148 -9.45 10.94 0.70
N VAL A 149 -10.70 10.46 0.66
CA VAL A 149 -11.69 10.71 1.72
C VAL A 149 -11.18 10.20 3.07
N SER A 150 -10.60 9.01 3.11
CA SER A 150 -10.02 8.45 4.34
C SER A 150 -8.85 9.28 4.87
N ALA A 151 -7.99 9.81 4.00
CA ALA A 151 -6.91 10.71 4.41
C ALA A 151 -7.46 12.04 4.94
N TYR A 152 -8.38 12.67 4.20
CA TYR A 152 -9.02 13.92 4.59
C TYR A 152 -9.75 13.81 5.94
N ALA A 153 -10.67 12.85 6.06
CA ALA A 153 -11.49 12.68 7.26
C ALA A 153 -10.63 12.42 8.50
N GLU A 154 -9.60 11.57 8.42
CA GLU A 154 -8.78 11.25 9.58
C GLU A 154 -7.75 12.34 9.89
N LYS A 155 -6.94 12.73 8.90
CA LYS A 155 -5.74 13.56 9.12
C LYS A 155 -6.06 15.05 9.20
N ILE A 156 -7.04 15.48 8.41
CA ILE A 156 -7.38 16.91 8.26
C ILE A 156 -8.52 17.27 9.21
N ILE A 157 -9.61 16.50 9.22
CA ILE A 157 -10.81 16.84 9.98
C ILE A 157 -10.73 16.33 11.42
N LYS A 158 -10.60 15.01 11.63
CA LYS A 158 -10.67 14.42 12.96
C LYS A 158 -9.45 14.76 13.84
N LYS A 159 -8.24 14.57 13.30
CA LYS A 159 -7.00 14.76 14.07
C LYS A 159 -6.40 16.16 13.96
N ARG A 160 -6.77 16.92 12.92
CA ARG A 160 -6.22 18.25 12.60
C ARG A 160 -4.69 18.30 12.73
N GLU A 161 -4.01 17.31 12.13
CA GLU A 161 -2.55 17.17 12.30
C GLU A 161 -1.81 18.34 11.64
N LYS A 162 -1.10 19.14 12.43
CA LYS A 162 -0.45 20.40 11.98
C LYS A 162 0.42 20.21 10.73
N HIS A 163 1.24 19.16 10.69
CA HIS A 163 2.13 18.88 9.55
C HIS A 163 1.38 18.58 8.24
N PHE A 164 0.13 18.13 8.31
CA PHE A 164 -0.74 17.97 7.14
C PHE A 164 -1.43 19.29 6.75
N LEU A 165 -1.80 20.11 7.73
CA LEU A 165 -2.54 21.35 7.50
C LEU A 165 -1.67 22.48 6.94
N LEU A 166 -0.42 22.63 7.41
CA LEU A 166 0.50 23.69 6.98
C LEU A 166 0.64 23.83 5.44
N PRO A 167 0.92 22.75 4.67
CA PRO A 167 1.02 22.88 3.21
C PRO A 167 -0.32 23.21 2.55
N ILE A 168 -1.45 22.77 3.13
CA ILE A 168 -2.80 23.09 2.63
C ILE A 168 -3.11 24.56 2.88
N GLU A 169 -2.79 25.07 4.07
CA GLU A 169 -2.97 26.47 4.43
C GLU A 169 -2.16 27.39 3.50
N ALA A 170 -0.90 27.06 3.24
CA ALA A 170 -0.07 27.80 2.28
C ALA A 170 -0.66 27.78 0.85
N PHE A 171 -1.32 26.69 0.46
CA PHE A 171 -2.04 26.63 -0.81
C PHE A 171 -3.30 27.51 -0.80
N LEU A 172 -4.09 27.49 0.28
CA LEU A 172 -5.31 28.28 0.43
C LEU A 172 -5.02 29.78 0.47
N GLN A 173 -3.97 30.21 1.16
CA GLN A 173 -3.55 31.62 1.23
C GLN A 173 -3.23 32.18 -0.15
N LYS A 174 -2.58 31.39 -1.03
CA LYS A 174 -2.35 31.76 -2.45
C LYS A 174 -3.63 31.93 -3.27
N GLN A 175 -4.77 31.47 -2.75
CA GLN A 175 -6.09 31.61 -3.36
C GLN A 175 -6.95 32.67 -2.64
N GLY A 176 -6.39 33.40 -1.67
CA GLY A 176 -7.13 34.36 -0.84
C GLY A 176 -8.11 33.71 0.14
N LEU A 177 -7.87 32.45 0.53
CA LEU A 177 -8.73 31.67 1.42
C LEU A 177 -8.02 31.37 2.75
N ASN A 178 -8.82 31.11 3.78
CA ASN A 178 -8.37 30.71 5.11
C ASN A 178 -8.53 29.21 5.33
N ILE A 179 -7.84 28.66 6.34
CA ILE A 179 -7.96 27.24 6.70
C ILE A 179 -9.38 26.86 7.15
N SER A 180 -10.17 27.81 7.64
CA SER A 180 -11.59 27.63 7.98
C SER A 180 -12.46 27.31 6.76
N ASP A 181 -12.04 27.74 5.57
CA ASP A 181 -12.78 27.53 4.32
C ASP A 181 -12.56 26.12 3.76
N LEU A 182 -11.61 25.37 4.32
CA LEU A 182 -11.18 24.06 3.83
C LEU A 182 -12.32 23.04 3.83
N ASN A 183 -12.84 22.75 2.64
CA ASN A 183 -13.72 21.61 2.38
C ASN A 183 -13.00 20.51 1.57
N PHE A 184 -13.68 19.38 1.34
CA PHE A 184 -13.09 18.26 0.60
C PHE A 184 -12.71 18.64 -0.84
N GLN A 185 -13.48 19.51 -1.50
CA GLN A 185 -13.18 19.96 -2.86
C GLN A 185 -11.87 20.77 -2.90
N LEU A 186 -11.66 21.68 -1.96
CA LEU A 186 -10.41 22.43 -1.83
C LEU A 186 -9.23 21.52 -1.48
N PHE A 187 -9.44 20.51 -0.63
CA PHE A 187 -8.43 19.48 -0.39
C PHE A 187 -8.06 18.72 -1.66
N VAL A 188 -9.03 18.32 -2.49
CA VAL A 188 -8.75 17.67 -3.78
C VAL A 188 -7.99 18.61 -4.73
N LYS A 189 -8.35 19.90 -4.78
CA LYS A 189 -7.60 20.90 -5.56
C LYS A 189 -6.15 21.02 -5.10
N PHE A 190 -5.91 21.03 -3.79
CA PHE A 190 -4.57 20.98 -3.21
C PHE A 190 -3.80 19.72 -3.63
N VAL A 191 -4.42 18.54 -3.54
CA VAL A 191 -3.80 17.27 -3.97
C VAL A 191 -3.42 17.31 -5.45
N VAL A 192 -4.27 17.86 -6.31
CA VAL A 192 -3.99 18.03 -7.74
C VAL A 192 -2.85 19.03 -7.96
N TYR A 193 -2.84 20.14 -7.22
CA TYR A 193 -1.77 21.14 -7.23
C TYR A 193 -0.42 20.50 -6.85
N GLU A 194 -0.36 19.71 -5.78
CA GLU A 194 0.88 19.00 -5.41
C GLU A 194 1.34 18.05 -6.50
N ILE A 195 0.44 17.21 -7.02
CA ILE A 195 0.79 16.17 -7.99
C ILE A 195 1.28 16.80 -9.31
N ARG A 196 0.61 17.86 -9.79
CA ARG A 196 0.99 18.53 -11.06
C ARG A 196 2.23 19.38 -10.93
N GLY A 197 2.45 19.99 -9.77
CA GLY A 197 3.65 20.79 -9.49
C GLY A 197 4.86 19.97 -9.06
N ASP A 198 4.73 18.63 -8.97
CA ASP A 198 5.73 17.75 -8.36
C ASP A 198 6.20 18.22 -6.97
N ILE A 199 5.27 18.81 -6.22
CA ILE A 199 5.50 19.32 -4.87
C ILE A 199 5.32 18.17 -3.88
N ILE A 200 6.22 18.12 -2.91
CA ILE A 200 6.22 17.10 -1.87
C ILE A 200 6.09 17.79 -0.51
N SER A 201 5.01 17.47 0.20
CA SER A 201 4.80 17.81 1.60
C SER A 201 4.76 16.55 2.49
N PHE A 202 4.64 16.77 3.80
CA PHE A 202 4.56 15.70 4.80
C PHE A 202 3.49 14.65 4.45
N GLY A 203 2.33 15.10 3.99
CA GLY A 203 1.20 14.22 3.72
C GLY A 203 1.23 13.56 2.34
N THR A 204 2.13 13.94 1.43
CA THR A 204 2.08 13.52 0.01
C THR A 204 1.93 12.01 -0.19
N HIS A 205 2.60 11.19 0.63
CA HIS A 205 2.48 9.72 0.57
C HIS A 205 1.06 9.17 0.81
N HIS A 206 0.16 9.96 1.42
CA HIS A 206 -1.24 9.58 1.66
C HIS A 206 -2.15 9.71 0.45
N TRP A 207 -1.81 10.54 -0.54
CA TRP A 207 -2.66 10.82 -1.70
C TRP A 207 -1.95 10.74 -3.05
N VAL A 208 -0.61 10.66 -3.07
CA VAL A 208 0.16 10.38 -4.29
C VAL A 208 -0.38 9.12 -5.00
N PRO A 209 -0.51 9.12 -6.34
CA PRO A 209 -0.97 7.96 -7.09
C PRO A 209 -0.12 6.71 -6.83
N TYR A 210 -0.76 5.54 -6.76
CA TYR A 210 -0.09 4.25 -6.54
C TYR A 210 1.07 4.00 -7.51
N ALA A 211 0.86 4.34 -8.78
CA ALA A 211 1.87 4.20 -9.84
C ALA A 211 3.11 5.06 -9.62
N ARG A 212 2.98 6.21 -8.95
CA ARG A 212 4.11 7.07 -8.56
C ARG A 212 4.74 6.60 -7.25
N LEU A 213 3.92 6.21 -6.28
CA LEU A 213 4.37 5.80 -4.95
C LEU A 213 5.21 4.52 -4.98
N CYS A 214 4.65 3.45 -5.56
CA CYS A 214 5.25 2.12 -5.59
C CYS A 214 6.00 1.84 -6.88
N GLN A 215 5.98 2.78 -7.84
CA GLN A 215 6.56 2.62 -9.17
C GLN A 215 6.09 1.36 -9.93
N ILE A 216 4.90 0.83 -9.64
CA ILE A 216 4.38 -0.45 -10.18
C ILE A 216 4.50 -0.66 -11.70
N CYS A 217 4.53 0.41 -12.50
CA CYS A 217 4.72 0.31 -13.96
C CYS A 217 6.18 0.28 -14.42
N HIS A 218 7.12 0.59 -13.53
CA HIS A 218 8.56 0.65 -13.77
C HIS A 218 9.33 -0.52 -13.16
N THR A 219 8.65 -1.42 -12.46
CA THR A 219 9.24 -2.42 -11.55
C THR A 219 8.96 -3.85 -12.02
N ARG A 220 8.97 -4.04 -13.34
CA ARG A 220 8.67 -5.32 -13.99
C ARG A 220 9.80 -6.31 -13.77
#